data_AF-A0A4R8PQP5-F1
#
_entry.id   AF-A0A4R8PQP5-F1
#
_cell.length_a   1.000
_cell.length_b   1.000
_cell.length_c   1.000
_cell.angle_alpha   90.00
_cell.angle_beta   90.00
_cell.angle_gamma   90.00
#
_symmetry.space_group_name_H-M   'P 1'
#
loop_
_entity.id
_entity.type
_entity.pdbx_description
1 polymer ?
#
loop_
_entity_poly.entity_id
_entity_poly.type
_entity_poly.pdbx_seq_one_letter_code
_entity_poly.pdbx_strand_id
1 'polypeptide(L)'
;MTVETLTAVVLASAATVSGAPTTTAGTKTPTRTTHLTGVTHSVVAGLGGLRFDPDNVVAEVGDMVEWHFLPRNHSIVQSNFAHPCEPLADGTGFFSGFNFFTPEGQADDVFQIVVEDKKTIWYYCAQNVGQHCKNGMVGVINQNFDNQAVSLAKHKELAAKKGDAIIPPVQQGGYVVPNPNPLGGFKV
;
A
#
# COMPACT_ATOMS: atom_id res chain seq x y z
N MET A 1 -24.92 22.94 -80.85
CA MET A 1 -25.76 22.01 -80.05
C MET A 1 -25.22 22.01 -78.64
N THR A 2 -25.83 22.82 -77.79
CA THR A 2 -25.60 22.95 -76.36
C THR A 2 -26.39 21.85 -75.64
N VAL A 3 -25.73 21.07 -74.78
CA VAL A 3 -26.40 20.15 -73.85
C VAL A 3 -25.87 20.42 -72.46
N GLU A 4 -26.78 20.84 -71.60
CA GLU A 4 -26.57 21.28 -70.22
C GLU A 4 -26.23 20.12 -69.29
N THR A 5 -25.36 20.37 -68.32
CA THR A 5 -25.01 19.41 -67.26
C THR A 5 -25.74 19.80 -65.98
N LEU A 6 -26.78 19.04 -65.61
CA LEU A 6 -27.41 19.08 -64.29
C LEU A 6 -26.60 18.20 -63.32
N THR A 7 -26.20 18.73 -62.17
CA THR A 7 -25.79 17.90 -61.01
C THR A 7 -26.43 18.43 -59.73
N ALA A 8 -26.94 17.47 -58.95
CA ALA A 8 -27.91 17.64 -57.88
C ALA A 8 -27.28 18.06 -56.54
N VAL A 9 -28.01 18.88 -55.79
CA VAL A 9 -27.68 19.28 -54.41
C VAL A 9 -28.20 18.21 -53.44
N VAL A 10 -27.31 17.59 -52.67
CA VAL A 10 -27.67 16.65 -51.59
C VAL A 10 -27.72 17.41 -50.27
N LEU A 11 -28.91 17.49 -49.66
CA LEU A 11 -29.15 18.05 -48.34
C LEU A 11 -28.86 16.99 -47.26
N ALA A 12 -27.92 17.27 -46.35
CA ALA A 12 -27.66 16.45 -45.18
C ALA A 12 -28.51 16.94 -43.99
N SER A 13 -29.38 16.08 -43.46
CA SER A 13 -30.18 16.33 -42.26
C SER A 13 -29.36 15.98 -41.01
N ALA A 14 -29.11 16.96 -40.13
CA ALA A 14 -28.49 16.74 -38.83
C ALA A 14 -29.54 16.23 -37.81
N ALA A 15 -29.31 15.06 -37.21
CA ALA A 15 -30.12 14.54 -36.11
C ALA A 15 -29.59 15.07 -34.77
N THR A 16 -30.45 15.71 -33.98
CA THR A 16 -30.11 16.19 -32.63
C THR A 16 -30.38 15.08 -31.60
N VAL A 17 -29.33 14.64 -30.90
CA VAL A 17 -29.45 13.69 -29.79
C VAL A 17 -29.73 14.47 -28.52
N SER A 18 -30.91 14.26 -27.92
CA SER A 18 -31.30 14.88 -26.63
C SER A 18 -30.75 14.03 -25.48
N GLY A 19 -29.77 14.56 -24.74
CA GLY A 19 -29.22 13.91 -23.56
C GLY A 19 -30.10 14.11 -22.33
N ALA A 20 -30.76 13.06 -21.86
CA ALA A 20 -31.47 13.08 -20.58
C ALA A 20 -30.47 12.93 -19.41
N PRO A 21 -30.62 13.68 -18.30
CA PRO A 21 -29.75 13.54 -17.14
C PRO A 21 -30.00 12.21 -16.42
N THR A 22 -28.96 11.39 -16.29
CA THR A 22 -28.95 10.19 -15.46
C THR A 22 -28.92 10.57 -13.98
N THR A 23 -29.86 10.06 -13.19
CA THR A 23 -29.89 10.25 -11.74
C THR A 23 -28.82 9.36 -11.08
N THR A 24 -27.73 9.96 -10.62
CA THR A 24 -26.74 9.27 -9.76
C THR A 24 -27.35 9.07 -8.37
N ALA A 25 -27.63 7.81 -8.02
CA ALA A 25 -27.93 7.44 -6.64
C ALA A 25 -26.65 7.59 -5.79
N GLY A 26 -26.47 8.74 -5.16
CA GLY A 26 -25.37 8.98 -4.24
C GLY A 26 -25.59 8.21 -2.94
N THR A 27 -24.74 7.23 -2.66
CA THR A 27 -24.58 6.70 -1.29
C THR A 27 -24.08 7.84 -0.42
N LYS A 28 -24.94 8.40 0.43
CA LYS A 28 -24.62 9.46 1.39
C LYS A 28 -23.75 8.94 2.54
N THR A 29 -22.59 8.37 2.24
CA THR A 29 -21.56 8.13 3.25
C THR A 29 -20.49 9.19 3.04
N PRO A 30 -20.31 10.14 3.98
CA PRO A 30 -19.25 11.13 3.85
C PRO A 30 -17.91 10.41 3.80
N THR A 31 -17.12 10.64 2.74
CA THR A 31 -15.73 10.20 2.67
C THR A 31 -14.98 10.89 3.81
N ARG A 32 -14.50 10.11 4.78
CA ARG A 32 -13.68 10.64 5.87
C ARG A 32 -12.36 11.13 5.26
N THR A 33 -12.15 12.44 5.28
CA THR A 33 -10.86 13.02 4.89
C THR A 33 -10.02 13.14 6.15
N THR A 34 -8.89 12.45 6.21
CA THR A 34 -7.93 12.57 7.31
C THR A 34 -7.01 13.75 7.00
N HIS A 35 -6.95 14.74 7.89
CA HIS A 35 -6.01 15.85 7.75
C HIS A 35 -4.60 15.36 8.06
N LEU A 36 -3.64 15.66 7.19
CA LEU A 36 -2.24 15.32 7.41
C LEU A 36 -1.63 16.22 8.48
N THR A 37 -0.90 15.63 9.42
CA THR A 37 -0.16 16.36 10.46
C THR A 37 1.16 16.94 9.93
N GLY A 38 1.69 16.36 8.85
CA GLY A 38 3.02 16.65 8.31
C GLY A 38 4.15 15.84 8.97
N VAL A 39 3.84 14.93 9.90
CA VAL A 39 4.81 14.03 10.52
C VAL A 39 4.92 12.72 9.72
N THR A 40 6.15 12.30 9.43
CA THR A 40 6.45 11.01 8.78
C THR A 40 7.30 10.14 9.69
N HIS A 41 6.85 8.90 9.89
CA HIS A 41 7.59 7.84 10.58
C HIS A 41 8.26 6.93 9.54
N SER A 42 9.57 7.03 9.40
CA SER A 42 10.32 6.17 8.47
C SER A 42 10.57 4.79 9.07
N VAL A 43 10.36 3.75 8.26
CA VAL A 43 10.64 2.34 8.56
C VAL A 43 11.53 1.77 7.45
N VAL A 44 12.61 1.11 7.82
CA VAL A 44 13.52 0.47 6.87
C VAL A 44 13.25 -1.02 6.79
N ALA A 45 12.91 -1.51 5.59
CA ALA A 45 12.75 -2.91 5.30
C ALA A 45 14.07 -3.49 4.78
N GLY A 46 14.65 -4.44 5.51
CA GLY A 46 15.87 -5.15 5.08
C GLY A 46 17.17 -4.72 5.79
N LEU A 47 17.12 -3.75 6.72
CA LEU A 47 18.32 -3.27 7.41
C LEU A 47 18.89 -4.34 8.34
N GLY A 48 20.10 -4.81 8.04
CA GLY A 48 20.76 -5.86 8.82
C GLY A 48 20.04 -7.22 8.76
N GLY A 49 19.18 -7.47 7.77
CA GLY A 49 18.53 -8.76 7.54
C GLY A 49 17.02 -8.70 7.37
N LEU A 50 16.33 -9.81 7.66
CA LEU A 50 14.89 -10.00 7.45
C LEU A 50 14.05 -9.31 8.54
N ARG A 51 14.08 -7.97 8.59
CA ARG A 51 13.39 -7.18 9.59
C ARG A 51 12.88 -5.85 9.05
N PHE A 52 11.97 -5.25 9.81
CA PHE A 52 11.64 -3.84 9.75
C PHE A 52 12.40 -3.10 10.85
N ASP A 53 12.76 -1.84 10.60
CA ASP A 53 13.44 -0.99 11.59
C ASP A 53 12.94 0.46 11.53
N PRO A 54 12.24 0.96 12.57
CA PRO A 54 11.71 0.20 13.70
C PRO A 54 10.61 -0.79 13.26
N ASP A 55 10.43 -1.87 14.02
CA ASP A 55 9.35 -2.85 13.79
C ASP A 55 8.07 -2.53 14.61
N ASN A 56 8.11 -1.52 15.47
CA ASN A 56 6.96 -0.99 16.20
C ASN A 56 6.95 0.54 16.11
N VAL A 57 6.00 1.07 15.35
CA VAL A 57 5.81 2.51 15.15
C VAL A 57 4.68 3.00 16.04
N VAL A 58 4.83 4.17 16.65
CA VAL A 58 3.74 4.88 17.36
C VAL A 58 3.47 6.17 16.60
N ALA A 59 2.24 6.31 16.09
CA ALA A 59 1.85 7.39 15.19
C ALA A 59 0.46 7.95 15.55
N GLU A 60 0.27 9.24 15.31
CA GLU A 60 -1.02 9.92 15.45
C GLU A 60 -1.87 9.84 14.19
N VAL A 61 -3.17 10.09 14.32
CA VAL A 61 -4.07 10.16 13.17
C VAL A 61 -3.65 11.33 12.29
N GLY A 62 -3.42 11.06 11.01
CA GLY A 62 -2.91 12.02 10.04
C GLY A 62 -1.40 12.00 9.85
N ASP A 63 -0.65 11.26 10.66
CA ASP A 63 0.76 10.97 10.39
C ASP A 63 0.89 10.04 9.17
N MET A 64 2.06 10.05 8.55
CA MET A 64 2.44 9.08 7.53
C MET A 64 3.40 8.04 8.10
N VAL A 65 3.27 6.79 7.65
CA VAL A 65 4.30 5.77 7.81
C VAL A 65 4.91 5.49 6.44
N GLU A 66 6.23 5.60 6.35
CA GLU A 66 6.99 5.54 5.10
C GLU A 66 8.00 4.40 5.15
N TRP A 67 7.89 3.43 4.25
CA TRP A 67 8.81 2.31 4.15
C TRP A 67 9.88 2.56 3.10
N HIS A 68 11.13 2.55 3.54
CA HIS A 68 12.33 2.51 2.72
C HIS A 68 12.78 1.06 2.52
N PHE A 69 13.13 0.71 1.30
CA PHE A 69 13.52 -0.67 0.96
C PHE A 69 15.02 -0.74 0.69
N LEU A 70 15.69 -1.64 1.40
CA LEU A 70 17.11 -1.98 1.20
C LEU A 70 17.27 -3.15 0.23
N PRO A 71 18.51 -3.52 -0.15
CA PRO A 71 18.75 -4.40 -1.28
C PRO A 71 18.06 -5.74 -1.17
N ARG A 72 17.88 -6.37 -2.33
CA ARG A 72 16.98 -7.52 -2.55
C ARG A 72 15.52 -7.08 -2.50
N ASN A 73 14.63 -8.00 -2.16
CA ASN A 73 13.22 -7.82 -2.37
C ASN A 73 12.48 -7.89 -1.04
N HIS A 74 11.78 -6.82 -0.72
CA HIS A 74 10.97 -6.69 0.46
C HIS A 74 9.60 -6.10 0.06
N SER A 75 8.61 -6.30 0.91
CA SER A 75 7.26 -5.80 0.70
C SER A 75 6.58 -5.60 2.04
N ILE A 76 5.49 -4.84 2.03
CA ILE A 76 4.67 -4.57 3.20
C ILE A 76 3.24 -5.01 2.85
N VAL A 77 2.70 -5.97 3.60
CA VAL A 77 1.30 -6.41 3.49
C VAL A 77 0.64 -6.27 4.85
N GLN A 78 -0.53 -5.66 4.89
CA GLN A 78 -1.33 -5.59 6.11
C GLN A 78 -1.94 -6.95 6.44
N SER A 79 -1.81 -7.36 7.70
CA SER A 79 -2.44 -8.54 8.27
C SER A 79 -3.26 -8.17 9.51
N ASN A 80 -3.80 -9.19 10.16
CA ASN A 80 -4.31 -9.06 11.54
C ASN A 80 -3.36 -9.76 12.52
N PHE A 81 -3.60 -9.55 13.82
CA PHE A 81 -2.76 -10.12 14.87
C PHE A 81 -2.70 -11.66 14.84
N ALA A 82 -3.84 -12.32 14.69
CA ALA A 82 -3.99 -13.77 14.82
C ALA A 82 -3.49 -14.54 13.58
N HIS A 83 -3.48 -13.87 12.42
CA HIS A 83 -3.07 -14.42 11.14
C HIS A 83 -1.91 -13.62 10.55
N PRO A 84 -0.70 -13.67 11.14
CA PRO A 84 0.49 -13.19 10.46
C PRO A 84 0.69 -13.94 9.15
N CYS A 85 1.40 -13.32 8.21
CA CYS A 85 1.73 -13.88 6.88
C CYS A 85 0.52 -14.11 5.96
N GLU A 86 -0.66 -13.61 6.33
CA GLU A 86 -1.89 -13.66 5.54
C GLU A 86 -2.44 -12.23 5.44
N PRO A 87 -2.90 -11.77 4.26
CA PRO A 87 -3.51 -10.46 4.14
C PRO A 87 -4.84 -10.40 4.92
N LEU A 88 -5.36 -9.20 5.15
CA LEU A 88 -6.72 -9.04 5.65
C LEU A 88 -7.72 -9.76 4.71
N ALA A 89 -8.56 -10.61 5.30
CA ALA A 89 -9.46 -11.49 4.56
C ALA A 89 -10.55 -10.74 3.79
N ASP A 90 -10.87 -9.52 4.20
CA ASP A 90 -11.84 -8.65 3.52
C ASP A 90 -11.26 -7.89 2.31
N GLY A 91 -9.96 -8.03 2.05
CA GLY A 91 -9.28 -7.38 0.93
C GLY A 91 -9.09 -5.87 1.10
N THR A 92 -9.36 -5.31 2.28
CA THR A 92 -9.26 -3.85 2.52
C THR A 92 -7.85 -3.38 2.90
N GLY A 93 -6.95 -4.32 3.24
CA GLY A 93 -5.61 -3.98 3.70
C GLY A 93 -4.69 -3.43 2.62
N PHE A 94 -3.56 -2.86 3.01
CA PHE A 94 -2.55 -2.41 2.05
C PHE A 94 -1.58 -3.51 1.61
N PHE A 95 -1.05 -3.35 0.40
CA PHE A 95 0.08 -4.12 -0.12
C PHE A 95 0.97 -3.19 -0.97
N SER A 96 2.25 -3.11 -0.63
CA SER A 96 3.23 -2.29 -1.36
C SER A 96 3.55 -2.81 -2.76
N GLY A 97 3.33 -4.10 -3.04
CA GLY A 97 3.96 -4.76 -4.18
C GLY A 97 5.44 -5.09 -3.93
N PHE A 98 6.11 -5.60 -4.96
CA PHE A 98 7.55 -5.92 -4.98
C PHE A 98 8.34 -5.00 -5.93
N ASN A 99 7.84 -3.80 -6.18
CA ASN A 99 8.41 -2.86 -7.15
C ASN A 99 9.62 -2.08 -6.60
N PHE A 100 10.25 -2.55 -5.52
CA PHE A 100 11.31 -1.85 -4.79
C PHE A 100 12.63 -2.63 -4.75
N PHE A 101 12.82 -3.58 -5.68
CA PHE A 101 14.07 -4.31 -5.78
C PHE A 101 15.22 -3.37 -6.14
N THR A 102 16.30 -3.42 -5.36
CA THR A 102 17.58 -2.81 -5.72
C THR A 102 18.73 -3.80 -5.45
N PRO A 103 19.78 -3.84 -6.29
CA PRO A 103 20.97 -4.66 -6.02
C PRO A 103 21.81 -4.13 -4.85
N GLU A 104 21.79 -2.82 -4.61
CA GLU A 104 22.58 -2.12 -3.59
C GLU A 104 21.92 -0.80 -3.16
N GLY A 105 22.29 -0.27 -1.98
CA GLY A 105 21.72 0.97 -1.46
C GLY A 105 20.22 0.89 -1.17
N GLN A 106 19.51 2.02 -1.33
CA GLN A 106 18.06 2.08 -1.17
C GLN A 106 17.35 2.05 -2.52
N ALA A 107 16.11 1.56 -2.54
CA ALA A 107 15.23 1.69 -3.70
C ALA A 107 14.95 3.16 -4.04
N ASP A 108 14.70 3.41 -5.32
CA ASP A 108 14.39 4.75 -5.85
C ASP A 108 13.04 5.29 -5.37
N ASP A 109 12.13 4.39 -4.99
CA ASP A 109 10.80 4.71 -4.48
C ASP A 109 10.61 4.17 -3.05
N VAL A 110 9.68 4.79 -2.33
CA VAL A 110 9.19 4.36 -1.02
C VAL A 110 7.69 4.09 -1.08
N PHE A 111 7.19 3.32 -0.11
CA PHE A 111 5.76 3.08 0.06
C PHE A 111 5.25 3.85 1.27
N GLN A 112 4.10 4.50 1.16
CA GLN A 112 3.53 5.32 2.24
C GLN A 112 2.07 4.94 2.50
N ILE A 113 1.68 5.00 3.77
CA ILE A 113 0.27 5.04 4.17
C ILE A 113 0.03 6.24 5.09
N VAL A 114 -1.22 6.71 5.11
CA VAL A 114 -1.70 7.67 6.12
C VAL A 114 -2.33 6.88 7.26
N VAL A 115 -2.04 7.27 8.50
CA VAL A 115 -2.70 6.70 9.68
C VAL A 115 -4.08 7.32 9.84
N GLU A 116 -5.13 6.57 9.52
CA GLU A 116 -6.52 7.08 9.50
C GLU A 116 -7.25 6.98 10.86
N ASP A 117 -6.79 6.08 11.72
CA ASP A 117 -7.27 5.93 13.09
C ASP A 117 -6.17 5.36 14.01
N LYS A 118 -6.43 5.33 15.32
CA LYS A 118 -5.48 4.83 16.34
C LYS A 118 -5.50 3.30 16.51
N LYS A 119 -6.23 2.55 15.69
CA LYS A 119 -6.25 1.09 15.82
C LYS A 119 -4.87 0.52 15.51
N THR A 120 -4.54 -0.59 16.17
CA THR A 120 -3.29 -1.30 15.91
C THR A 120 -3.32 -1.93 14.52
N ILE A 121 -2.27 -1.69 13.74
CA ILE A 121 -2.09 -2.26 12.40
C ILE A 121 -0.94 -3.25 12.46
N TRP A 122 -1.17 -4.48 12.00
CA TRP A 122 -0.16 -5.52 11.88
C TRP A 122 0.23 -5.67 10.42
N TYR A 123 1.50 -5.92 10.14
CA TYR A 123 1.96 -6.09 8.77
C TYR A 123 3.17 -7.03 8.69
N TYR A 124 3.43 -7.54 7.49
CA TYR A 124 4.49 -8.49 7.22
C TYR A 124 5.13 -8.30 5.84
N CYS A 125 6.32 -8.90 5.66
CA CYS A 125 6.92 -9.05 4.35
C CYS A 125 6.52 -10.36 3.69
N ALA A 126 5.94 -10.29 2.50
CA ALA A 126 5.42 -11.45 1.78
C ALA A 126 6.49 -12.19 0.94
N GLN A 127 7.77 -11.87 1.12
CA GLN A 127 8.85 -12.51 0.35
C GLN A 127 9.10 -13.95 0.84
N ASN A 128 8.81 -14.91 -0.02
CA ASN A 128 8.93 -16.34 0.31
C ASN A 128 10.34 -16.90 0.07
N VAL A 129 11.17 -16.29 -0.78
CA VAL A 129 12.60 -16.62 -0.84
C VAL A 129 13.24 -16.19 0.47
N GLY A 130 13.79 -17.13 1.24
CA GLY A 130 14.29 -16.83 2.60
C GLY A 130 13.18 -16.70 3.66
N GLN A 131 11.91 -16.89 3.29
CA GLN A 131 10.77 -17.04 4.20
C GLN A 131 10.63 -15.88 5.20
N HIS A 132 10.58 -14.65 4.69
CA HIS A 132 10.76 -13.44 5.48
C HIS A 132 9.76 -13.33 6.64
N CYS A 133 8.46 -13.50 6.37
CA CYS A 133 7.43 -13.35 7.41
C CYS A 133 7.62 -14.32 8.58
N LYS A 134 7.71 -15.63 8.31
CA LYS A 134 7.86 -16.62 9.38
C LYS A 134 9.21 -16.52 10.11
N ASN A 135 10.23 -15.98 9.44
CA ASN A 135 11.51 -15.68 10.06
C ASN A 135 11.52 -14.35 10.83
N GLY A 136 10.36 -13.72 11.05
CA GLY A 136 10.19 -12.60 11.96
C GLY A 136 10.13 -11.23 11.29
N MET A 137 10.08 -11.16 9.95
CA MET A 137 9.88 -9.90 9.22
C MET A 137 8.41 -9.47 9.25
N VAL A 138 7.97 -9.13 10.46
CA VAL A 138 6.65 -8.60 10.80
C VAL A 138 6.82 -7.32 11.61
N GLY A 139 5.86 -6.42 11.51
CA GLY A 139 5.87 -5.17 12.24
C GLY A 139 4.47 -4.76 12.68
N VAL A 140 4.42 -3.69 13.48
CA VAL A 140 3.19 -3.14 14.04
C VAL A 140 3.23 -1.62 14.03
N ILE A 141 2.07 -1.00 13.81
CA ILE A 141 1.82 0.42 14.06
C ILE A 141 0.80 0.51 15.19
N ASN A 142 1.05 1.39 16.16
CA ASN A 142 0.19 1.66 17.31
C ASN A 142 -0.13 0.39 18.11
N GLN A 143 0.90 -0.38 18.49
CA GLN A 143 0.71 -1.49 19.43
C GLN A 143 0.07 -0.99 20.74
N ASN A 144 -0.92 -1.73 21.25
CA ASN A 144 -1.42 -1.52 22.60
C ASN A 144 -0.45 -2.14 23.63
N PHE A 145 0.30 -1.30 24.35
CA PHE A 145 1.27 -1.74 25.35
C PHE A 145 0.66 -2.24 26.67
N ASP A 146 -0.63 -1.96 26.91
CA ASP A 146 -1.35 -2.44 28.10
C ASP A 146 -1.76 -3.91 27.97
N ASN A 147 -1.75 -4.46 26.74
CA ASN A 147 -2.11 -5.85 26.48
C ASN A 147 -0.92 -6.66 25.94
N GLN A 148 -0.17 -7.25 26.87
CA GLN A 148 1.00 -8.08 26.53
C GLN A 148 0.66 -9.36 25.75
N ALA A 149 -0.60 -9.83 25.84
CA ALA A 149 -1.06 -10.98 25.05
C ALA A 149 -1.22 -10.64 23.56
N VAL A 150 -1.35 -9.36 23.21
CA VAL A 150 -1.47 -8.85 21.85
C VAL A 150 -0.31 -7.88 21.57
N SER A 151 0.89 -8.46 21.48
CA SER A 151 2.16 -7.74 21.32
C SER A 151 2.93 -8.22 20.09
N LEU A 152 3.88 -7.41 19.62
CA LEU A 152 4.76 -7.76 18.50
C LEU A 152 5.56 -9.03 18.78
N ALA A 153 5.97 -9.25 20.02
CA ALA A 153 6.61 -10.50 20.42
C ALA A 153 5.69 -11.71 20.16
N LYS A 154 4.41 -11.62 20.55
CA LYS A 154 3.43 -12.68 20.26
C LYS A 154 3.10 -12.80 18.78
N HIS A 155 3.06 -11.69 18.04
CA HIS A 155 2.86 -11.72 16.60
C HIS A 155 4.01 -12.44 15.88
N LYS A 156 5.27 -12.20 16.28
CA LYS A 156 6.45 -12.93 15.80
C LYS A 156 6.38 -14.43 16.13
N GLU A 157 5.97 -14.81 17.35
CA GLU A 157 5.77 -16.22 17.73
C GLU A 157 4.69 -16.91 16.87
N LEU A 158 3.62 -16.20 16.51
CA LEU A 158 2.59 -16.72 15.61
C LEU A 158 3.11 -16.84 14.18
N ALA A 159 3.88 -15.86 13.70
CA ALA A 159 4.46 -15.85 12.36
C ALA A 159 5.39 -17.05 12.15
N ALA A 160 6.22 -17.39 13.15
CA ALA A 160 7.13 -18.54 13.10
C ALA A 160 6.44 -19.90 12.89
N LYS A 161 5.12 -19.98 13.13
CA LYS A 161 4.32 -21.19 12.94
C LYS A 161 3.61 -21.24 11.58
N LYS A 162 3.75 -20.20 10.75
CA LYS A 162 3.13 -20.11 9.44
C LYS A 162 3.97 -20.80 8.37
N GLY A 163 3.31 -21.15 7.27
CA GLY A 163 3.95 -21.61 6.04
C GLY A 163 4.45 -20.44 5.19
N ASP A 164 4.35 -20.59 3.88
CA ASP A 164 4.60 -19.50 2.94
C ASP A 164 3.64 -18.34 3.21
N ALA A 165 4.17 -17.12 3.10
CA ALA A 165 3.36 -15.92 3.18
C ALA A 165 2.48 -15.79 1.94
N ILE A 166 1.23 -15.38 2.13
CA ILE A 166 0.32 -15.11 1.02
C ILE A 166 0.70 -13.78 0.39
N ILE A 167 0.92 -13.77 -0.92
CA ILE A 167 1.22 -12.56 -1.68
C ILE A 167 -0.10 -12.04 -2.27
N PRO A 168 -0.60 -10.85 -1.90
CA PRO A 168 -1.76 -10.27 -2.55
C PRO A 168 -1.50 -10.04 -4.04
N PRO A 169 -2.51 -10.16 -4.91
CA PRO A 169 -2.29 -10.11 -6.36
C PRO A 169 -1.99 -8.69 -6.89
N VAL A 170 -2.38 -7.64 -6.16
CA VAL A 170 -2.35 -6.26 -6.63
C VAL A 170 -1.88 -5.32 -5.52
N GLN A 171 -0.97 -4.40 -5.87
CA GLN A 171 -0.56 -3.30 -5.00
C GLN A 171 -1.75 -2.40 -4.68
N GLN A 172 -1.97 -2.07 -3.40
CA GLN A 172 -3.15 -1.33 -2.96
C GLN A 172 -2.95 -0.66 -1.58
N GLY A 173 -3.88 0.23 -1.21
CA GLY A 173 -4.02 0.77 0.16
C GLY A 173 -2.94 1.76 0.60
N GLY A 174 -2.14 2.29 -0.32
CA GLY A 174 -1.10 3.29 -0.04
C GLY A 174 -0.55 3.91 -1.32
N TYR A 175 0.50 4.70 -1.17
CA TYR A 175 1.11 5.49 -2.23
C TYR A 175 2.55 5.05 -2.47
N VAL A 176 2.97 5.06 -3.73
CA VAL A 176 4.38 4.93 -4.11
C VAL A 176 4.85 6.30 -4.55
N VAL A 177 5.93 6.77 -3.94
CA VAL A 177 6.52 8.08 -4.23
C VAL A 177 8.03 7.96 -4.34
N PRO A 178 8.70 8.88 -5.06
CA PRO A 178 10.16 8.93 -5.10
C PRO A 178 10.73 9.00 -3.68
N ASN A 179 11.79 8.23 -3.44
CA ASN A 179 12.47 8.19 -2.15
C ASN A 179 12.99 9.59 -1.80
N PRO A 180 12.51 10.21 -0.70
CA PRO A 180 12.93 11.56 -0.31
C PRO A 180 14.34 11.58 0.29
N ASN A 181 14.90 10.42 0.63
CA ASN A 181 16.22 10.29 1.26
C ASN A 181 17.04 9.11 0.70
N PRO A 182 17.37 9.10 -0.61
CA PRO A 182 18.06 7.97 -1.25
C PRO A 182 19.49 7.79 -0.73
N LEU A 183 20.10 8.85 -0.19
CA LEU A 183 21.46 8.86 0.36
C LEU A 183 21.50 8.84 1.89
N GLY A 184 20.38 8.53 2.55
CA GLY A 184 20.17 8.63 4.01
C GLY A 184 21.09 7.82 4.93
N GLY A 185 22.13 7.17 4.39
CA GLY A 185 23.18 6.54 5.19
C GLY A 185 22.89 5.10 5.61
N PHE A 186 21.78 4.50 5.17
CA PHE A 186 21.51 3.08 5.32
C PHE A 186 22.41 2.26 4.38
N LYS A 187 23.70 2.17 4.71
CA LYS A 187 24.62 1.24 4.05
C LYS A 187 24.49 -0.11 4.75
N VAL A 188 24.09 -1.12 3.98
CA VAL A 188 24.17 -2.54 4.38
C VAL A 188 25.61 -2.99 4.57
#